data_AF-A0A330G642-F1
#
_entry.id   AF-A0A330G642-F1
#
_cell.length_a   1.000
_cell.length_b   1.000
_cell.length_c   1.000
_cell.angle_alpha   90.00
_cell.angle_beta   90.00
_cell.angle_gamma   90.00
#
_symmetry.space_group_name_H-M   'P 1'
#
loop_
_entity.id
_entity.type
_entity.pdbx_description
1 polymer ?
#
loop_
_entity_poly.entity_id
_entity_poly.type
_entity_poly.pdbx_seq_one_letter_code
_entity_poly.pdbx_strand_id
1 'polypeptide(L)'
;SLRTRMQIPTGKTTAGATAWYNTLLIGLAPEGRVRVWLQNSRGGNDNLPVEPQPLTTISGEKLDACKYVPTRIYLSYTVPD
;
A
#
# COMPACT_ATOMS: atom_id res chain seq x y z
N SER A 1 5.86 -12.59 2.98
CA SER A 1 6.04 -11.12 3.17
C SER A 1 4.93 -10.36 2.47
N LEU A 2 4.82 -9.04 2.66
CA LEU A 2 3.83 -8.19 1.98
C LEU A 2 3.94 -8.31 0.45
N ARG A 3 5.17 -8.32 -0.08
CA ARG A 3 5.47 -8.56 -1.50
C ARG A 3 4.89 -9.90 -2.00
N THR A 4 5.08 -10.99 -1.25
CA THR A 4 4.53 -12.30 -1.62
C THR A 4 3.01 -12.25 -1.71
N ARG A 5 2.33 -11.62 -0.74
CA ARG A 5 0.86 -11.51 -0.74
C ARG A 5 0.35 -10.72 -1.94
N MET A 6 1.04 -9.65 -2.34
CA MET A 6 0.68 -8.85 -3.52
C MET A 6 0.87 -9.58 -4.86
N GLN A 7 1.65 -10.67 -4.87
CA GLN A 7 1.89 -11.50 -6.06
C GLN A 7 0.93 -12.69 -6.17
N ILE A 8 0.01 -12.88 -5.21
CA ILE A 8 -0.97 -13.96 -5.24
C ILE A 8 -2.28 -13.42 -5.83
N PRO A 9 -2.82 -14.03 -6.90
CA PRO A 9 -4.13 -13.66 -7.44
C PRO A 9 -5.24 -13.87 -6.40
N THR A 10 -6.18 -12.93 -6.32
CA THR A 10 -7.35 -13.01 -5.42
C THR A 10 -8.62 -13.44 -6.15
N GLY A 11 -8.48 -13.98 -7.37
CA GLY A 11 -9.56 -14.44 -8.23
C GLY A 11 -9.76 -13.55 -9.46
N LYS A 12 -11.01 -13.37 -9.87
CA LYS A 12 -11.39 -12.53 -11.02
C LYS A 12 -12.26 -11.35 -10.58
N THR A 13 -12.11 -10.21 -11.25
CA THR A 13 -13.02 -9.06 -11.12
C THR A 13 -14.33 -9.33 -11.85
N THR A 14 -15.35 -8.48 -11.64
CA THR A 14 -16.63 -8.56 -12.38
C THR A 14 -16.43 -8.47 -13.90
N ALA A 15 -15.39 -7.76 -14.36
CA ALA A 15 -15.03 -7.65 -15.76
C ALA A 15 -14.18 -8.84 -16.28
N GLY A 16 -13.94 -9.88 -15.47
CA GLY A 16 -13.19 -11.08 -15.86
C GLY A 16 -11.65 -10.95 -15.81
N ALA A 17 -11.13 -9.78 -15.42
CA ALA A 17 -9.70 -9.57 -15.24
C ALA A 17 -9.18 -10.29 -13.99
N THR A 18 -7.90 -10.66 -13.95
CA THR A 18 -7.29 -11.20 -12.73
C THR A 18 -7.25 -10.13 -11.64
N ALA A 19 -7.77 -10.46 -10.46
CA ALA A 19 -7.77 -9.59 -9.31
C ALA A 19 -6.50 -9.78 -8.47
N TRP A 20 -6.00 -8.68 -7.91
CA TRP A 20 -4.76 -8.64 -7.13
C TRP A 20 -4.93 -7.73 -5.93
N TYR A 21 -4.13 -7.95 -4.89
CA TYR A 21 -3.90 -6.92 -3.86
C TYR A 21 -3.05 -5.80 -4.45
N ASN A 22 -3.71 -4.73 -4.91
CA ASN A 22 -3.08 -3.61 -5.59
C ASN A 22 -3.19 -2.29 -4.82
N THR A 23 -3.93 -2.27 -3.70
CA THR A 23 -4.14 -1.08 -2.90
C THR A 23 -3.68 -1.32 -1.47
N LEU A 24 -2.86 -0.40 -0.94
CA LEU A 24 -2.51 -0.34 0.47
C LEU A 24 -3.42 0.68 1.15
N LEU A 25 -4.31 0.23 2.03
CA LEU A 25 -5.16 1.10 2.82
C LEU A 25 -4.48 1.37 4.17
N ILE A 26 -4.33 2.65 4.51
CA ILE A 26 -3.75 3.09 5.78
C ILE A 26 -4.85 3.85 6.54
N GLY A 27 -5.18 3.36 7.73
CA GLY A 27 -6.21 3.95 8.58
C GLY A 27 -5.64 4.40 9.91
N LEU A 28 -6.11 5.55 10.36
CA LEU A 28 -5.78 6.10 11.66
C LEU A 28 -6.73 5.52 12.71
N ALA A 29 -6.16 5.04 13.79
CA ALA A 29 -6.89 4.64 14.98
C ALA A 29 -6.63 5.66 16.11
N PRO A 30 -7.54 5.77 17.09
CA PRO A 30 -7.32 6.59 18.28
C PRO A 30 -5.96 6.30 18.93
N GLU A 31 -5.41 7.32 19.60
CA GLU A 31 -4.07 7.33 20.21
C GLU A 31 -2.91 7.34 19.19
N GLY A 32 -3.15 7.81 17.96
CA GLY A 32 -2.08 7.94 16.95
C GLY A 32 -1.57 6.61 16.40
N ARG A 33 -2.36 5.54 16.54
CA ARG A 33 -2.01 4.21 16.01
C ARG A 33 -2.39 4.12 14.54
N VAL A 34 -1.58 3.39 13.77
CA VAL A 34 -1.83 3.15 12.35
C VAL A 34 -2.18 1.68 12.13
N ARG A 35 -3.19 1.42 11.31
CA ARG A 35 -3.51 0.08 10.79
C ARG A 35 -3.38 0.08 9.28
N VAL A 36 -2.89 -1.05 8.76
CA VAL A 36 -2.63 -1.22 7.32
C VAL A 36 -3.38 -2.44 6.83
N TRP A 37 -4.05 -2.31 5.69
CA TRP A 37 -4.74 -3.40 5.00
C TRP A 37 -4.30 -3.46 3.54
N LEU A 38 -4.31 -4.67 2.98
CA LEU A 38 -4.26 -4.87 1.54
C LEU A 38 -5.69 -5.01 1.03
N GLN A 39 -6.09 -4.10 0.15
CA GLN A 39 -7.35 -4.18 -0.57
C GLN A 39 -7.10 -4.73 -1.97
N ASN A 40 -7.99 -5.60 -2.43
CA ASN A 40 -7.90 -6.21 -3.75
C ASN A 40 -8.83 -5.54 -4.77
N SER A 41 -8.53 -5.74 -6.05
CA SER A 41 -9.27 -5.16 -7.17
C SER A 41 -10.58 -5.88 -7.54
N ARG A 42 -10.98 -6.92 -6.81
CA ARG A 42 -12.23 -7.66 -7.06
C ARG A 42 -13.47 -6.85 -6.68
N GLY A 43 -13.34 -5.89 -5.78
CA GLY A 43 -14.46 -5.15 -5.17
C GLY A 43 -15.06 -5.93 -3.98
N GLY A 44 -15.51 -5.21 -2.95
CA GLY A 44 -16.01 -5.77 -1.69
C GLY A 44 -15.10 -5.52 -0.48
N ASN A 45 -15.51 -6.01 0.70
CA ASN A 45 -14.86 -5.77 2.00
C ASN A 45 -13.72 -6.76 2.31
N ASP A 46 -13.08 -7.34 1.30
CA ASP A 46 -12.02 -8.35 1.46
C ASP A 46 -10.65 -7.71 1.76
N ASN A 47 -10.64 -6.75 2.69
CA ASN A 47 -9.44 -6.09 3.16
C ASN A 47 -8.67 -7.05 4.06
N LEU A 48 -7.49 -7.47 3.61
CA LEU A 48 -6.62 -8.33 4.40
C LEU A 48 -5.82 -7.48 5.38
N PRO A 49 -6.00 -7.62 6.70
CA PRO A 49 -5.16 -6.94 7.66
C PRO A 49 -3.71 -7.37 7.47
N VAL A 50 -2.82 -6.38 7.48
CA VAL A 50 -1.38 -6.61 7.48
C VAL A 50 -0.94 -6.60 8.93
N GLU A 51 -0.17 -7.62 9.30
CA GLU A 51 0.47 -7.65 10.62
C GLU A 51 1.36 -6.41 10.77
N PRO A 52 1.28 -5.68 11.89
CA PRO A 52 2.06 -4.47 12.09
C PRO A 52 3.55 -4.76 11.88
N GLN A 53 4.09 -4.23 10.78
CA GLN A 53 5.53 -4.19 10.58
C GLN A 53 6.02 -2.82 11.05
N PRO A 54 7.22 -2.74 11.63
CA PRO A 54 7.82 -1.46 11.96
C PRO A 54 7.99 -0.66 10.66
N LEU A 55 7.18 0.40 10.53
CA LEU A 55 7.30 1.36 9.45
C LEU A 55 8.35 2.39 9.87
N THR A 56 9.45 2.44 9.14
CA THR A 56 10.46 3.47 9.33
C THR A 56 10.23 4.56 8.30
N THR A 57 9.81 5.74 8.76
CA THR A 57 9.71 6.91 7.90
C THR A 57 11.10 7.50 7.68
N ILE A 58 11.51 7.62 6.42
CA ILE A 58 12.77 8.26 6.01
C ILE A 58 12.46 9.49 5.16
N SER A 59 13.27 10.55 5.29
CA SER A 59 13.09 11.81 4.58
C SER A 59 14.42 12.48 4.25
N GLY A 60 14.40 13.45 3.33
CA GLY A 60 15.57 14.23 2.92
C GLY A 60 16.68 13.35 2.37
N GLU A 61 17.90 13.55 2.88
CA GLU A 61 19.09 12.81 2.46
C GLU A 61 19.02 11.30 2.71
N LYS A 62 18.15 10.86 3.65
CA LYS A 62 17.93 9.45 3.99
C LYS A 62 17.02 8.71 3.01
N LEU A 63 16.48 9.37 1.98
CA LEU A 63 15.71 8.74 0.88
C LEU A 63 16.62 8.10 -0.18
N ASP A 64 17.77 7.57 0.22
CA ASP A 64 18.74 6.94 -0.68
C ASP A 64 18.17 5.71 -1.41
N ALA A 65 17.30 4.94 -0.75
CA ALA A 65 16.56 3.82 -1.32
C ALA A 65 15.69 4.20 -2.52
N CYS A 66 15.31 5.49 -2.66
CA CYS A 66 14.51 5.99 -3.77
C CYS A 66 15.35 6.53 -4.93
N LYS A 67 16.66 6.77 -4.77
CA LYS A 67 17.51 7.42 -5.79
C LYS A 67 17.58 6.66 -7.13
N TYR A 68 17.45 5.34 -7.09
CA TYR A 68 17.55 4.48 -8.28
C TYR A 68 16.22 3.83 -8.65
N VAL A 69 15.11 4.23 -8.01
CA VAL A 69 13.78 3.74 -8.37
C VAL A 69 13.21 4.70 -9.41
N PRO A 70 12.92 4.24 -10.64
CA PRO A 70 12.29 5.09 -11.63
C PRO A 70 10.95 5.59 -11.09
N THR A 71 10.68 6.88 -11.24
CA THR A 71 9.44 7.51 -10.79
C THR A 71 8.24 6.84 -11.47
N ARG A 72 7.61 5.90 -10.76
CA ARG A 72 6.42 5.16 -11.25
C ARG A 72 5.10 5.76 -10.77
N ILE A 73 5.16 6.71 -9.85
CA ILE A 73 4.02 7.42 -9.28
C ILE A 73 4.37 8.90 -9.24
N TYR A 74 3.59 9.75 -9.91
CA TYR A 74 3.70 11.19 -9.79
C TYR A 74 2.87 11.64 -8.58
N LEU A 75 3.53 11.85 -7.44
CA LEU A 75 2.90 12.39 -6.25
C LEU A 75 2.98 13.93 -6.31
N SER A 76 2.02 14.57 -6.95
CA SER A 76 1.86 16.03 -6.84
C SER A 76 1.08 16.35 -5.57
N TYR A 77 1.80 16.61 -4.48
CA TYR A 77 1.20 17.27 -3.32
C TYR A 77 2.07 18.44 -2.90
N THR A 78 1.43 19.55 -2.59
CA THR A 78 2.03 20.70 -1.93
C THR A 78 1.94 20.47 -0.43
N VAL A 79 3.07 20.49 0.27
CA VAL A 79 3.08 20.56 1.74
C VAL A 79 2.75 22.01 2.10
N PRO A 80 1.63 22.28 2.81
CA PRO A 80 1.36 23.62 3.33
C PRO A 80 2.42 23.99 4.38
N ASP A 81 2.77 25.27 4.44
CA ASP A 81 3.63 25.85 5.47
C ASP A 81 3.08 25.64 6.90
#